data_AF-A0A9W6VL95-F1
#
_entry.id   AF-A0A9W6VL95-F1
#
_cell.length_a   1.000
_cell.length_b   1.000
_cell.length_c   1.000
_cell.angle_alpha   90.00
_cell.angle_beta   90.00
_cell.angle_gamma   90.00
#
_symmetry.space_group_name_H-M   'P 1'
#
loop_
_entity.id
_entity.type
_entity.pdbx_description
1 polymer ?
#
loop_
_entity_poly.entity_id
_entity_poly.type
_entity_poly.pdbx_seq_one_letter_code
_entity_poly.pdbx_strand_id
1 'polypeptide(L)'
;MAENDAAFVLVTGSGATSFLWNPVVREIVLGGHRALPVELPGHGFDTVFPAGYGTPQDLELFAGSPSPLAGLTLDDYHHRPRGILSRIHPSGTSAAQRWGKSAGHKSG
;
A
#
# COMPACT_ATOMS: atom_id res chain seq x y z
N MET A 1 29.44 1.95 15.74
CA MET A 1 28.20 2.63 15.31
C MET A 1 27.37 1.56 14.64
N ALA A 2 26.29 1.09 15.29
CA ALA A 2 25.56 -0.08 14.82
C ALA A 2 24.98 0.16 13.41
N GLU A 3 25.07 -0.88 12.60
CA GLU A 3 24.65 -0.99 11.21
C GLU A 3 23.13 -0.77 11.07
N ASN A 4 22.71 0.48 10.96
CA ASN A 4 21.30 0.86 10.91
C ASN A 4 20.75 0.81 9.46
N ASP A 5 21.06 -0.23 8.67
CA ASP A 5 20.70 -0.30 7.24
C ASP A 5 19.47 -1.18 6.93
N ALA A 6 18.49 -1.19 7.84
CA ALA A 6 17.21 -1.84 7.54
C ALA A 6 16.47 -1.10 6.41
N ALA A 7 15.78 -1.87 5.56
CA ALA A 7 14.88 -1.35 4.54
C ALA A 7 13.42 -1.58 4.94
N PHE A 8 12.64 -0.50 4.97
CA PHE A 8 11.22 -0.50 5.30
C PHE A 8 10.38 -0.32 4.03
N VAL A 9 9.47 -1.24 3.77
CA VAL A 9 8.47 -1.10 2.69
C VAL A 9 7.13 -0.73 3.32
N LEU A 10 6.62 0.46 3.00
CA LEU A 10 5.38 0.99 3.58
C LEU A 10 4.26 0.89 2.56
N VAL A 11 3.27 0.05 2.84
CA VAL A 11 2.16 -0.23 1.91
C VAL A 11 0.97 0.64 2.26
N THR A 12 0.47 1.42 1.30
CA THR A 12 -0.71 2.28 1.49
C THR A 12 -2.01 1.46 1.48
N GLY A 13 -2.98 1.86 2.31
CA GLY A 13 -4.33 1.31 2.33
C GLY A 13 -5.28 1.91 1.28
N SER A 14 -6.50 1.38 1.20
CA SER A 14 -7.52 1.81 0.24
C SER A 14 -7.93 3.27 0.43
N GLY A 15 -8.11 4.01 -0.66
CA GLY A 15 -8.52 5.42 -0.64
C GLY A 15 -7.46 6.40 -0.14
N ALA A 16 -6.22 5.94 0.03
CA ALA A 16 -5.09 6.75 0.45
C ALA A 16 -3.96 6.69 -0.59
N THR A 17 -3.03 7.63 -0.52
CA THR A 17 -1.81 7.65 -1.33
C THR A 17 -0.57 7.52 -0.44
N SER A 18 0.51 7.00 -1.03
CA SER A 18 1.83 6.84 -0.42
C SER A 18 2.40 8.13 0.16
N PHE A 19 1.94 9.30 -0.31
CA PHE A 19 2.31 10.60 0.26
C PHE A 19 2.00 10.73 1.74
N LEU A 20 0.98 10.02 2.24
CA LEU A 20 0.65 10.03 3.67
C LEU A 20 1.78 9.44 4.53
N TRP A 21 2.68 8.65 3.94
CA TRP A 21 3.85 8.13 4.64
C TRP A 21 4.98 9.16 4.80
N ASN A 22 4.91 10.33 4.18
CA ASN A 22 6.05 11.26 4.13
C ASN A 22 6.62 11.63 5.53
N PRO A 23 5.81 11.90 6.57
CA PRO A 23 6.32 12.13 7.92
C PRO A 23 7.03 10.90 8.50
N VAL A 24 6.51 9.70 8.24
CA VAL A 24 7.09 8.44 8.72
C VAL A 24 8.40 8.13 8.00
N VAL A 25 8.44 8.31 6.67
CA VAL A 25 9.64 8.16 5.84
C VAL A 25 10.74 9.08 6.34
N ARG A 26 10.42 10.34 6.66
CA ARG A 26 11.37 11.30 7.23
C ARG A 26 12.04 10.74 8.48
N GLU A 27 11.27 10.26 9.46
CA GLU A 27 11.84 9.76 10.72
C GLU A 27 12.66 8.48 10.51
N ILE A 28 12.22 7.58 9.62
CA ILE A 28 12.99 6.36 9.28
C ILE A 28 14.34 6.73 8.65
N VAL A 29 14.35 7.67 7.71
CA VAL A 29 15.59 8.13 7.05
C VAL A 29 16.51 8.90 8.00
N LEU A 30 15.96 9.74 8.88
CA LEU A 30 16.75 10.40 9.94
C LEU A 30 17.36 9.40 10.92
N GLY A 31 16.69 8.26 11.15
CA GLY A 31 17.23 7.12 11.88
C GLY A 31 18.33 6.34 11.14
N GLY A 32 18.67 6.70 9.90
CA GLY A 32 19.71 6.05 9.09
C GLY A 32 19.23 4.86 8.28
N HIS A 33 17.92 4.60 8.24
CA HIS A 33 17.33 3.47 7.53
C HIS A 33 16.83 3.85 6.13
N ARG A 34 16.63 2.85 5.27
CA ARG A 34 15.98 3.02 3.96
C ARG A 34 14.47 2.86 4.11
N ALA A 35 13.69 3.73 3.47
CA ALA A 35 12.23 3.62 3.44
C ALA A 35 11.71 3.75 2.02
N LEU A 36 10.75 2.90 1.66
CA LEU A 36 10.13 2.90 0.35
C LEU A 36 8.61 2.75 0.50
N PRO A 37 7.85 3.85 0.36
CA PRO A 37 6.40 3.76 0.30
C PRO A 37 5.97 3.22 -1.08
N VAL A 38 5.00 2.32 -1.09
CA VAL A 38 4.55 1.58 -2.28
C VAL A 38 3.03 1.52 -2.34
N GLU A 39 2.51 1.60 -3.56
CA GLU A 39 1.08 1.45 -3.82
C GLU A 39 0.76 0.02 -4.23
N LEU A 40 -0.37 -0.50 -3.75
CA LEU A 40 -0.95 -1.74 -4.26
C LEU A 40 -1.72 -1.50 -5.57
N PRO A 41 -1.94 -2.53 -6.41
CA PRO A 41 -2.83 -2.42 -7.54
C PRO A 41 -4.21 -1.87 -7.12
N GLY A 42 -4.74 -0.90 -7.88
CA GLY A 42 -6.01 -0.24 -7.57
C GLY A 42 -6.01 0.69 -6.35
N HIS A 43 -4.82 1.04 -5.82
CA HIS A 43 -4.63 1.95 -4.68
C HIS A 43 -3.70 3.10 -5.07
N GLY A 44 -3.64 4.15 -4.23
CA GLY A 44 -2.83 5.32 -4.50
C GLY A 44 -3.24 6.00 -5.80
N PHE A 45 -2.28 6.20 -6.70
CA PHE A 45 -2.51 6.78 -8.02
C PHE A 45 -3.35 5.93 -8.96
N ASP A 46 -3.43 4.61 -8.71
CA ASP A 46 -4.27 3.69 -9.49
C ASP A 46 -5.69 3.58 -8.91
N THR A 47 -6.04 4.39 -7.90
CA THR A 47 -7.36 4.30 -7.23
C THR A 47 -8.46 4.75 -8.18
N VAL A 48 -9.42 3.85 -8.42
CA VAL A 48 -10.67 4.16 -9.09
C VAL A 48 -11.80 3.97 -8.08
N PHE A 49 -12.70 4.94 -7.99
CA PHE A 49 -13.88 4.86 -7.15
C PHE A 49 -15.07 4.31 -7.95
N PRO A 50 -15.97 3.51 -7.34
CA PRO A 50 -17.18 3.04 -8.01
C PRO A 50 -18.07 4.22 -8.45
N ALA A 51 -18.95 3.95 -9.43
CA ALA A 51 -19.96 4.94 -9.83
C ALA A 51 -20.84 5.31 -8.62
N GLY A 52 -21.30 6.57 -8.57
CA GLY A 52 -22.07 7.09 -7.44
C GLY A 52 -21.26 7.47 -6.19
N TYR A 53 -19.95 7.15 -6.12
CA TYR A 53 -19.11 7.55 -4.97
C TYR A 53 -18.81 9.06 -4.90
N GLY A 54 -18.81 9.76 -6.04
CA GLY A 54 -18.44 11.17 -6.14
C GLY A 54 -19.40 12.13 -5.45
N THR A 55 -19.21 13.43 -5.63
CA THR A 55 -20.07 14.46 -5.03
C THR A 55 -20.90 15.16 -6.12
N PRO A 56 -22.23 15.29 -5.97
CA PRO A 56 -23.06 14.70 -4.91
C PRO A 56 -23.10 13.17 -5.01
N GLN A 57 -23.18 12.51 -3.84
CA GLN A 57 -23.14 11.05 -3.77
C GLN A 57 -24.48 10.44 -4.16
N ASP A 58 -24.46 9.51 -5.11
CA ASP A 58 -25.61 8.71 -5.53
C ASP A 58 -25.52 7.35 -4.84
N LEU A 59 -26.29 7.19 -3.76
CA LEU A 59 -26.24 6.01 -2.91
C LEU A 59 -26.85 4.78 -3.57
N GLU A 60 -27.87 4.92 -4.41
CA GLU A 60 -28.48 3.79 -5.12
C GLU A 60 -27.51 3.24 -6.16
N LEU A 61 -26.88 4.13 -6.95
CA LEU A 61 -25.87 3.74 -7.92
C LEU A 61 -24.62 3.15 -7.23
N PHE A 62 -24.17 3.75 -6.13
CA PHE A 62 -23.03 3.26 -5.37
C PHE A 62 -23.26 1.86 -4.80
N ALA A 63 -24.43 1.61 -4.22
CA ALA A 63 -24.78 0.31 -3.64
C ALA A 63 -24.85 -0.81 -4.69
N GLY A 64 -25.27 -0.49 -5.92
CA GLY A 64 -25.32 -1.45 -7.04
C GLY A 64 -24.00 -1.60 -7.82
N SER A 65 -23.02 -0.72 -7.58
CA SER A 65 -21.79 -0.70 -8.37
C SER A 65 -20.81 -1.79 -7.92
N PRO A 66 -20.24 -2.57 -8.85
CA PRO A 66 -19.20 -3.53 -8.51
C PRO A 66 -17.96 -2.80 -7.97
N SER A 67 -17.23 -3.46 -7.06
CA SER A 67 -15.95 -2.93 -6.61
C SER A 67 -14.96 -2.82 -7.78
N PRO A 68 -14.29 -1.67 -7.98
CA PRO A 68 -13.19 -1.52 -8.94
C PRO A 68 -12.04 -2.50 -8.69
N LEU A 69 -11.96 -3.10 -7.50
CA LEU A 69 -10.96 -4.10 -7.12
C LEU A 69 -11.47 -5.55 -7.29
N ALA A 70 -12.70 -5.77 -7.77
CA ALA A 70 -13.32 -7.09 -7.81
C ALA A 70 -12.57 -8.12 -8.68
N GLY A 71 -11.83 -7.66 -9.69
CA GLY A 71 -11.01 -8.51 -10.56
C GLY A 71 -9.60 -8.79 -10.04
N LEU A 72 -9.17 -8.17 -8.93
CA LEU A 72 -7.82 -8.34 -8.40
C LEU A 72 -7.73 -9.56 -7.50
N THR A 73 -6.75 -10.41 -7.78
CA THR A 73 -6.42 -11.59 -6.99
C THR A 73 -5.39 -11.29 -5.92
N LEU A 74 -5.25 -12.18 -4.94
CA LEU A 74 -4.20 -12.07 -3.94
C LEU A 74 -2.78 -12.08 -4.56
N ASP A 75 -2.60 -12.81 -5.66
CA ASP A 75 -1.31 -12.84 -6.36
C ASP A 75 -0.94 -11.50 -6.99
N ASP A 76 -1.92 -10.76 -7.50
CA ASP A 76 -1.72 -9.40 -8.01
C ASP A 76 -1.20 -8.47 -6.91
N TYR A 77 -1.74 -8.59 -5.69
CA TYR A 77 -1.29 -7.82 -4.53
C TYR A 77 0.11 -8.21 -4.07
N HIS A 78 0.51 -9.46 -4.22
CA HIS A 78 1.83 -9.90 -3.78
C HIS A 78 2.93 -9.63 -4.81
N HIS A 79 2.62 -9.62 -6.12
CA HIS A 79 3.65 -9.49 -7.16
C HIS A 79 4.40 -8.16 -7.06
N ARG A 80 3.68 -7.04 -6.86
CA ARG A 80 4.29 -5.69 -6.83
C ARG A 80 5.23 -5.49 -5.62
N PRO A 81 4.84 -5.77 -4.36
CA PRO A 81 5.75 -5.68 -3.22
C PRO A 81 6.92 -6.68 -3.30
N ARG A 82 6.70 -7.90 -3.79
CA ARG A 82 7.79 -8.89 -3.96
C ARG A 82 8.85 -8.42 -4.94
N GLY A 83 8.45 -7.88 -6.09
CA GLY A 83 9.39 -7.34 -7.08
C GLY A 83 10.20 -6.15 -6.55
N ILE A 84 9.64 -5.38 -5.63
CA ILE A 84 10.34 -4.29 -4.94
C ILE A 84 11.33 -4.86 -3.90
N LEU A 85 10.87 -5.79 -3.07
CA LEU A 85 11.72 -6.48 -2.08
C LEU A 85 12.94 -7.15 -2.74
N SER A 86 12.77 -7.79 -3.91
CA SER A 86 13.87 -8.41 -4.64
C SER A 86 14.89 -7.41 -5.19
N ARG A 87 14.47 -6.16 -5.48
CA ARG A 87 15.37 -5.10 -5.97
C ARG A 87 16.17 -4.45 -4.85
N ILE A 88 15.54 -4.25 -3.68
CA ILE A 88 16.21 -3.65 -2.51
C ILE A 88 17.08 -4.66 -1.76
N HIS A 89 16.81 -5.96 -1.96
CA HIS A 89 17.51 -7.05 -1.30
C HIS A 89 17.74 -8.23 -2.26
N PRO A 90 18.74 -8.16 -3.16
CA PRO A 90 19.12 -9.30 -4.00
C PRO A 90 19.73 -10.40 -3.12
N SER A 91 18.89 -11.33 -2.63
CA SER A 91 19.23 -12.58 -1.95
C SER A 91 20.44 -12.54 -0.97
N GLY A 92 20.16 -12.36 0.32
CA GLY A 92 21.12 -12.65 1.41
C GLY A 92 21.21 -11.56 2.48
N THR A 93 20.27 -11.54 3.45
CA THR A 93 20.30 -10.97 4.82
C THR A 93 18.86 -10.59 5.24
N SER A 94 18.48 -10.96 6.47
CA SER A 94 17.10 -10.96 6.95
C SER A 94 16.51 -9.56 7.13
N ALA A 95 15.58 -9.16 6.25
CA ALA A 95 14.72 -8.00 6.49
C ALA A 95 13.59 -8.37 7.45
N ALA A 96 13.54 -7.74 8.62
CA ALA A 96 12.41 -7.84 9.53
C ALA A 96 11.14 -7.27 8.85
N GLN A 97 10.26 -8.15 8.37
CA GLN A 97 8.96 -7.76 7.84
C GLN A 97 8.01 -7.44 9.00
N ARG A 98 7.78 -6.15 9.26
CA ARG A 98 6.69 -5.71 10.14
C ARG A 98 5.52 -5.21 9.30
N TRP A 99 4.44 -5.99 9.26
CA TRP A 99 3.20 -5.64 8.57
C TRP A 99 2.25 -4.88 9.51
N GLY A 100 1.90 -3.65 9.15
CA GLY A 100 0.75 -2.93 9.75
C GLY A 100 -0.48 -3.12 8.87
N LYS A 101 -1.54 -3.75 9.38
CA LYS A 101 -2.84 -3.81 8.72
C LYS A 101 -3.65 -2.58 9.12
N SER A 102 -4.16 -1.79 8.17
CA SER A 102 -5.31 -0.92 8.43
C SER A 102 -6.56 -1.68 8.04
N ALA A 103 -7.44 -1.95 9.00
CA ALA A 103 -8.63 -2.76 8.83
C ALA A 103 -9.66 -2.02 7.95
N GLY A 104 -9.80 -2.45 6.70
CA GLY A 104 -11.00 -2.20 5.91
C GLY A 104 -12.02 -3.28 6.18
N HIS A 105 -13.19 -2.91 6.70
CA HIS A 105 -14.33 -3.79 6.90
C HIS A 105 -14.78 -4.36 5.54
N LYS A 106 -14.87 -5.68 5.41
CA LYS A 106 -15.56 -6.35 4.30
C LYS A 106 -16.88 -6.89 4.85
N SER A 107 -17.96 -6.16 4.67
CA SER A 107 -19.32 -6.71 4.75
C SER A 107 -19.61 -7.42 3.42
N GLY A 108 -20.15 -8.64 3.53
CA GLY A 108 -20.51 -9.50 2.41
C GLY A 108 -21.81 -9.12 1.71
#